data_AF-A0A429X9R0-F1
#
_entry.id   AF-A0A429X9R0-F1
#
_cell.length_a   1.000
_cell.length_b   1.000
_cell.length_c   1.000
_cell.angle_alpha   90.00
_cell.angle_beta   90.00
_cell.angle_gamma   90.00
#
_symmetry.space_group_name_H-M   'P 1'
#
loop_
_entity.id
_entity.type
_entity.pdbx_description
1 polymer ?
#
loop_
_entity_poly.entity_id
_entity_poly.type
_entity_poly.pdbx_seq_one_letter_code
_entity_poly.pdbx_strand_id
1 'polypeptide(L)'
;MKEKLILRPTQIISVFEALSTIPKNLDVIKAKEIWEKSDRGKGNTVAIIDTGVEKEHPNLVSNIIGGYNFTDDDGGNPEIFRDYRGHGTHVAGIVAACECENNEGIVGVAPKSKLLILKAIDRNGVGSYENLVNALRYAINWTGPNGEKVDVINMSLGGSAHNEDLYKAIKQAREKGIVLVSAAGNHGDGNHQSFERSYPGYYKEVIQIGSVTQNLKPSVFSNTNVNLDFVAPGENVISTHLNNKFVELTGTSMAAPYVSGGVALVLNLIDRSQPAMIPYLIYQYLVDRVKKLDYPISQVGNGLIQLT
;
A
#
# COMPACT_ATOMS: atom_id res chain seq x y z
N MET A 1 13.56 -25.74 2.05
CA MET A 1 13.05 -24.94 0.92
C MET A 1 13.28 -23.48 1.25
N LYS A 2 13.89 -22.67 0.36
CA LYS A 2 13.97 -21.22 0.58
C LYS A 2 12.53 -20.67 0.63
N GLU A 3 12.16 -20.03 1.73
CA GLU A 3 10.83 -19.44 1.88
C GLU A 3 10.68 -18.29 0.87
N LYS A 4 9.52 -18.23 0.21
CA LYS A 4 9.24 -17.28 -0.87
C LYS A 4 8.12 -16.33 -0.45
N LEU A 5 8.18 -15.12 -0.97
CA LEU A 5 7.03 -14.21 -0.99
C LEU A 5 6.20 -14.55 -2.22
N ILE A 6 4.90 -14.74 -2.05
CA ILE A 6 4.02 -15.12 -3.16
C ILE A 6 2.91 -14.09 -3.26
N LEU A 7 2.91 -13.35 -4.36
CA LEU A 7 1.77 -12.55 -4.74
C LEU A 7 0.81 -13.42 -5.54
N ARG A 8 -0.22 -13.93 -4.87
CA ARG A 8 -1.23 -14.78 -5.51
C ARG A 8 -1.99 -14.01 -6.61
N PRO A 9 -2.57 -14.70 -7.60
CA PRO A 9 -3.43 -14.07 -8.59
C PRO A 9 -4.56 -13.29 -7.91
N THR A 10 -4.64 -12.00 -8.18
CA THR A 10 -5.82 -11.19 -7.83
C THR A 10 -6.94 -11.51 -8.82
N GLN A 11 -8.17 -11.54 -8.33
CA GLN A 11 -9.33 -11.74 -9.20
C GLN A 11 -9.59 -10.44 -9.97
N ILE A 12 -9.48 -10.50 -11.29
CA ILE A 12 -9.94 -9.43 -12.19
C ILE A 12 -11.45 -9.55 -12.29
N ILE A 13 -12.17 -8.55 -11.78
CA ILE A 13 -13.64 -8.52 -11.83
C ILE A 13 -14.11 -7.84 -13.12
N SER A 14 -13.48 -6.72 -13.49
CA SER A 14 -13.82 -5.95 -14.69
C SER A 14 -12.62 -5.16 -15.21
N VAL A 15 -12.64 -4.82 -16.50
CA VAL A 15 -11.63 -4.01 -17.20
C VAL A 15 -12.32 -2.83 -17.88
N PHE A 16 -11.77 -1.64 -17.75
CA PHE A 16 -12.28 -0.40 -18.33
C PHE A 16 -11.21 0.25 -19.21
N GLU A 17 -11.58 0.64 -20.43
CA GLU A 17 -10.70 1.36 -21.37
C GLU A 17 -10.56 2.85 -21.01
N ALA A 18 -11.62 3.46 -20.47
CA ALA A 18 -11.63 4.85 -20.06
C ALA A 18 -12.54 5.02 -18.84
N LEU A 19 -12.16 5.91 -17.94
CA LEU A 19 -12.94 6.33 -16.78
C LEU A 19 -12.88 7.86 -16.65
N SER A 20 -13.86 8.42 -15.96
CA SER A 20 -13.79 9.77 -15.41
C SER A 20 -14.55 9.74 -14.10
N THR A 21 -13.91 9.19 -13.07
CA THR A 21 -14.59 8.95 -11.79
C THR A 21 -13.64 9.12 -10.63
N ILE A 22 -14.14 9.74 -9.57
CA ILE A 22 -13.46 9.74 -8.28
C ILE A 22 -13.92 8.49 -7.53
N PRO A 23 -13.02 7.54 -7.19
CA PRO A 23 -13.42 6.29 -6.54
C PRO A 23 -14.23 6.54 -5.26
N LYS A 24 -15.40 5.91 -5.14
CA LYS A 24 -16.31 6.05 -3.98
C LYS A 24 -15.64 5.65 -2.66
N ASN A 25 -14.66 4.74 -2.71
CA ASN A 25 -13.91 4.31 -1.54
C ASN A 25 -13.11 5.44 -0.87
N LEU A 26 -12.79 6.52 -1.60
CA LEU A 26 -12.20 7.73 -1.00
C LEU A 26 -13.13 8.43 -0.01
N ASP A 27 -14.45 8.35 -0.25
CA ASP A 27 -15.46 8.89 0.67
C ASP A 27 -15.61 7.99 1.91
N VAL A 28 -15.48 6.66 1.74
CA VAL A 28 -15.55 5.68 2.84
C VAL A 28 -14.48 5.95 3.89
N ILE A 29 -13.25 6.25 3.46
CA ILE A 29 -12.13 6.61 4.34
C ILE A 29 -12.05 8.12 4.64
N LYS A 30 -13.00 8.91 4.15
CA LYS A 30 -13.05 10.39 4.30
C LYS A 30 -11.78 11.13 3.85
N ALA A 31 -11.10 10.63 2.82
CA ALA A 31 -9.85 11.24 2.35
C ALA A 31 -10.05 12.64 1.77
N LYS A 32 -11.15 12.86 1.04
CA LYS A 32 -11.44 14.15 0.38
C LYS A 32 -11.63 15.29 1.37
N GLU A 33 -12.15 14.99 2.56
CA GLU A 33 -12.39 15.97 3.62
C GLU A 33 -11.10 16.59 4.17
N ILE A 34 -9.95 15.95 3.94
CA ILE A 34 -8.65 16.45 4.41
C ILE A 34 -7.75 16.99 3.31
N TRP A 35 -8.15 16.87 2.04
CA TRP A 35 -7.30 17.21 0.89
C TRP A 35 -6.79 18.64 0.90
N GLU A 36 -7.63 19.63 1.23
CA GLU A 36 -7.21 21.03 1.27
C GLU A 36 -6.17 21.27 2.38
N LYS A 37 -6.48 20.84 3.61
CA LYS A 37 -5.58 21.02 4.77
C LYS A 37 -4.27 20.22 4.65
N SER A 38 -4.27 19.11 3.93
CA SER A 38 -3.10 18.26 3.74
C SER A 38 -2.34 18.55 2.45
N ASP A 39 -2.70 19.60 1.68
CA ASP A 39 -2.24 19.85 0.31
C ASP A 39 -2.19 18.56 -0.54
N ARG A 40 -3.22 17.71 -0.39
CA ARG A 40 -3.37 16.44 -1.13
C ARG A 40 -2.14 15.52 -1.08
N GLY A 41 -1.33 15.60 -0.02
CA GLY A 41 -0.14 14.79 0.21
C GLY A 41 1.13 15.28 -0.50
N LYS A 42 1.12 16.51 -1.02
CA LYS A 42 2.30 17.13 -1.64
C LYS A 42 3.49 17.12 -0.68
N GLY A 43 4.67 16.81 -1.23
CA GLY A 43 5.93 16.79 -0.48
C GLY A 43 6.25 15.46 0.19
N ASN A 44 5.32 14.50 0.17
CA ASN A 44 5.55 13.16 0.71
C ASN A 44 5.80 12.13 -0.40
N THR A 45 6.72 11.20 -0.16
CA THR A 45 7.03 10.09 -1.07
C THR A 45 6.59 8.76 -0.47
N VAL A 46 5.79 8.01 -1.23
CA VAL A 46 5.37 6.65 -0.90
C VAL A 46 6.15 5.66 -1.76
N ALA A 47 6.94 4.80 -1.14
CA ALA A 47 7.58 3.68 -1.83
C ALA A 47 6.60 2.51 -1.96
N ILE A 48 6.44 2.00 -3.18
CA ILE A 48 5.59 0.85 -3.50
C ILE A 48 6.50 -0.34 -3.74
N ILE A 49 6.55 -1.28 -2.77
CA ILE A 49 7.30 -2.54 -2.93
C ILE A 49 6.37 -3.60 -3.50
N ASP A 50 6.47 -3.87 -4.80
CA ASP A 50 5.48 -4.68 -5.53
C ASP A 50 6.06 -5.30 -6.85
N THR A 51 5.24 -5.51 -7.88
CA THR A 51 5.61 -6.11 -9.18
C THR A 51 6.24 -5.14 -10.19
N GLY A 52 6.40 -3.87 -9.82
CA GLY A 52 6.79 -2.77 -10.71
C GLY A 52 5.64 -1.80 -10.97
N VAL A 53 5.77 -0.98 -12.02
CA VAL A 53 4.67 -0.11 -12.50
C VAL A 53 4.66 -0.03 -14.03
N GLU A 54 3.50 0.27 -14.63
CA GLU A 54 3.45 0.89 -15.96
C GLU A 54 3.81 2.38 -15.84
N LYS A 55 5.07 2.70 -16.15
CA LYS A 55 5.67 4.02 -15.87
C LYS A 55 5.01 5.14 -16.68
N GLU A 56 4.55 4.83 -17.88
CA GLU A 56 3.94 5.76 -18.82
C GLU A 56 2.42 5.91 -18.64
N HIS A 57 1.81 5.22 -17.66
CA HIS A 57 0.37 5.31 -17.42
C HIS A 57 -0.04 6.79 -17.18
N PRO A 58 -1.04 7.35 -17.91
CA PRO A 58 -1.39 8.76 -17.83
C PRO A 58 -1.68 9.26 -16.42
N ASN A 59 -2.41 8.46 -15.62
CA ASN A 59 -2.67 8.80 -14.21
C ASN A 59 -1.49 8.63 -13.24
N LEU A 60 -0.33 8.10 -13.64
CA LEU A 60 0.79 7.82 -12.72
C LEU A 60 2.08 8.54 -13.09
N VAL A 61 2.31 8.78 -14.38
CA VAL A 61 3.60 9.25 -14.92
C VAL A 61 4.13 10.52 -14.24
N SER A 62 3.25 11.45 -13.87
CA SER A 62 3.63 12.71 -13.21
C SER A 62 4.02 12.56 -11.73
N ASN A 63 3.65 11.45 -11.10
CA ASN A 63 3.91 11.17 -9.70
C ASN A 63 5.05 10.17 -9.47
N ILE A 64 5.46 9.41 -10.48
CA ILE A 64 6.61 8.51 -10.38
C ILE A 64 7.92 9.31 -10.48
N ILE A 65 8.74 9.27 -9.43
CA ILE A 65 10.01 10.03 -9.35
C ILE A 65 11.26 9.15 -9.31
N GLY A 66 11.08 7.83 -9.33
CA GLY A 66 12.18 6.88 -9.39
C GLY A 66 11.69 5.44 -9.28
N GLY A 67 12.60 4.50 -9.49
CA GLY A 67 12.34 3.10 -9.22
C GLY A 67 13.61 2.26 -9.28
N TYR A 68 13.49 1.02 -8.81
CA TYR A 68 14.59 0.05 -8.80
C TYR A 68 14.03 -1.37 -8.87
N ASN A 69 14.70 -2.24 -9.62
CA ASN A 69 14.38 -3.65 -9.76
C ASN A 69 15.34 -4.53 -8.93
N PHE A 70 14.76 -5.30 -8.02
CA PHE A 70 15.47 -6.27 -7.17
C PHE A 70 15.30 -7.71 -7.66
N THR A 71 14.60 -7.92 -8.77
CA THR A 71 14.30 -9.24 -9.33
C THR A 71 15.21 -9.56 -10.52
N ASP A 72 15.25 -10.82 -10.91
CA ASP A 72 15.98 -11.28 -12.11
C ASP A 72 15.22 -10.99 -13.42
N ASP A 73 14.02 -10.39 -13.35
CA ASP A 73 13.33 -9.90 -14.54
C ASP A 73 14.25 -8.97 -15.35
N ASP A 74 14.15 -9.06 -16.67
CA ASP A 74 14.88 -8.19 -17.60
C ASP A 74 16.41 -8.27 -17.42
N GLY A 75 16.89 -9.48 -17.11
CA GLY A 75 18.31 -9.77 -16.91
C GLY A 75 18.87 -9.18 -15.62
N GLY A 76 18.02 -8.88 -14.64
CA GLY A 76 18.41 -8.25 -13.39
C GLY A 76 18.78 -6.78 -13.53
N ASN A 77 18.35 -6.12 -14.61
CA ASN A 77 18.64 -4.70 -14.81
C ASN A 77 17.88 -3.86 -13.76
N PRO A 78 18.60 -3.14 -12.87
CA PRO A 78 17.97 -2.40 -11.78
C PRO A 78 17.12 -1.22 -12.25
N GLU A 79 17.40 -0.67 -13.43
CA GLU A 79 16.66 0.49 -13.96
C GLU A 79 15.34 0.09 -14.64
N ILE A 80 15.09 -1.22 -14.82
CA ILE A 80 13.87 -1.75 -15.46
C ILE A 80 12.93 -2.30 -14.39
N PHE A 81 12.08 -1.44 -13.85
CA PHE A 81 11.04 -1.78 -12.87
C PHE A 81 9.64 -1.90 -13.51
N ARG A 82 9.59 -2.46 -14.73
CA ARG A 82 8.35 -2.66 -15.49
C ARG A 82 7.43 -3.66 -14.79
N ASP A 83 6.14 -3.31 -14.74
CA ASP A 83 5.10 -4.23 -14.31
C ASP A 83 4.67 -5.16 -15.45
N TYR A 84 4.70 -6.46 -15.19
CA TYR A 84 4.22 -7.51 -16.10
C TYR A 84 2.90 -8.13 -15.63
N ARG A 85 2.45 -7.78 -14.42
CA ARG A 85 1.25 -8.38 -13.80
C ARG A 85 0.10 -7.40 -13.66
N GLY A 86 0.39 -6.11 -13.52
CA GLY A 86 -0.57 -5.03 -13.31
C GLY A 86 -0.89 -4.74 -11.85
N HIS A 87 -0.45 -5.59 -10.92
CA HIS A 87 -0.73 -5.44 -9.49
C HIS A 87 -0.06 -4.19 -8.90
N GLY A 88 1.24 -4.01 -9.12
CA GLY A 88 1.96 -2.81 -8.66
C GLY A 88 1.43 -1.53 -9.29
N THR A 89 1.03 -1.58 -10.56
CA THR A 89 0.34 -0.46 -11.24
C THR A 89 -0.99 -0.13 -10.58
N HIS A 90 -1.77 -1.14 -10.17
CA HIS A 90 -3.05 -0.97 -9.48
C HIS A 90 -2.89 -0.37 -8.08
N VAL A 91 -1.94 -0.91 -7.31
CA VAL A 91 -1.58 -0.40 -5.97
C VAL A 91 -1.12 1.06 -6.05
N ALA A 92 -0.26 1.40 -7.02
CA ALA A 92 0.22 2.76 -7.23
C ALA A 92 -0.92 3.76 -7.50
N GLY A 93 -1.92 3.37 -8.30
CA GLY A 93 -3.08 4.21 -8.58
C GLY A 93 -3.94 4.50 -7.36
N ILE A 94 -4.15 3.51 -6.48
CA ILE A 94 -4.92 3.72 -5.25
C ILE A 94 -4.21 4.75 -4.37
N VAL A 95 -2.88 4.67 -4.27
CA VAL A 95 -2.10 5.63 -3.46
C VAL A 95 -2.14 7.03 -4.07
N ALA A 96 -1.71 7.20 -5.32
CA ALA A 96 -1.39 8.52 -5.86
C ALA A 96 -1.63 8.65 -7.37
N ALA A 97 -2.71 8.07 -7.92
CA ALA A 97 -3.16 8.47 -9.25
C ALA A 97 -3.41 9.99 -9.29
N CYS A 98 -2.84 10.69 -10.29
CA CYS A 98 -2.99 12.13 -10.45
C CYS A 98 -4.45 12.53 -10.65
N GLU A 99 -4.79 13.70 -10.15
CA GLU A 99 -5.91 14.46 -10.69
C GLU A 99 -5.43 15.08 -12.00
N CYS A 100 -5.62 14.36 -13.10
CA CYS A 100 -5.14 14.77 -14.40
C CYS A 100 -6.16 15.71 -15.07
N GLU A 101 -5.72 16.47 -16.07
CA GLU A 101 -6.58 17.45 -16.74
C GLU A 101 -7.85 16.79 -17.31
N ASN A 102 -8.97 17.51 -17.30
CA ASN A 102 -10.30 17.03 -17.71
C ASN A 102 -10.89 15.86 -16.91
N ASN A 103 -10.35 15.55 -15.72
CA ASN A 103 -10.79 14.43 -14.88
C ASN A 103 -10.75 13.06 -15.59
N GLU A 104 -9.83 12.86 -16.53
CA GLU A 104 -9.66 11.56 -17.18
C GLU A 104 -9.00 10.55 -16.24
N GLY A 105 -9.59 9.36 -16.16
CA GLY A 105 -9.17 8.25 -15.31
C GLY A 105 -9.76 8.28 -13.90
N ILE A 106 -8.88 8.06 -12.93
CA ILE A 106 -9.20 8.02 -11.49
C ILE A 106 -8.28 8.96 -10.71
N VAL A 107 -8.65 9.26 -9.47
CA VAL A 107 -7.81 10.01 -8.52
C VAL A 107 -7.45 9.09 -7.35
N GLY A 108 -6.18 9.09 -6.94
CA GLY A 108 -5.70 8.34 -5.79
C GLY A 108 -6.05 9.03 -4.47
N VAL A 109 -5.67 8.39 -3.36
CA VAL A 109 -5.90 8.94 -2.01
C VAL A 109 -5.08 10.21 -1.77
N ALA A 110 -3.81 10.20 -2.17
CA ALA A 110 -2.87 11.30 -2.03
C ALA A 110 -2.33 11.72 -3.41
N PRO A 111 -3.15 12.38 -4.24
CA PRO A 111 -2.87 12.59 -5.65
C PRO A 111 -1.69 13.53 -5.95
N LYS A 112 -1.17 14.26 -4.94
CA LYS A 112 0.05 15.07 -5.07
C LYS A 112 1.28 14.45 -4.41
N SER A 113 1.18 13.28 -3.79
CA SER A 113 2.35 12.53 -3.31
C SER A 113 3.16 11.97 -4.48
N LYS A 114 4.44 11.74 -4.22
CA LYS A 114 5.34 11.10 -5.18
C LYS A 114 5.49 9.61 -4.89
N LEU A 115 5.82 8.86 -5.93
CA LEU A 115 5.95 7.41 -5.90
C LEU A 115 7.38 7.00 -6.22
N LEU A 116 7.94 6.15 -5.35
CA LEU A 116 9.16 5.39 -5.61
C LEU A 116 8.79 3.93 -5.87
N ILE A 117 9.14 3.39 -7.03
CA ILE A 117 8.69 2.05 -7.43
C ILE A 117 9.78 1.01 -7.19
N LEU A 118 9.56 0.10 -6.26
CA LEU A 118 10.55 -0.91 -5.89
C LEU A 118 10.03 -2.29 -6.28
N LYS A 119 10.48 -2.78 -7.43
CA LYS A 119 10.06 -4.08 -7.96
C LYS A 119 10.79 -5.19 -7.20
N ALA A 120 10.06 -5.89 -6.32
CA ALA A 120 10.57 -7.00 -5.52
C ALA A 120 9.87 -8.35 -5.82
N ILE A 121 8.78 -8.30 -6.58
CA ILE A 121 8.04 -9.46 -7.08
C ILE A 121 8.22 -9.55 -8.60
N ASP A 122 8.58 -10.73 -9.10
CA ASP A 122 8.84 -10.96 -10.52
C ASP A 122 7.55 -11.08 -11.36
N ARG A 123 7.71 -11.22 -12.69
CA ARG A 123 6.60 -11.41 -13.63
C ARG A 123 5.71 -12.63 -13.35
N ASN A 124 6.22 -13.61 -12.60
CA ASN A 124 5.49 -14.82 -12.21
C ASN A 124 4.75 -14.66 -10.86
N GLY A 125 4.87 -13.49 -10.21
CA GLY A 125 4.26 -13.24 -8.90
C GLY A 125 5.08 -13.81 -7.74
N VAL A 126 6.37 -14.09 -7.96
CA VAL A 126 7.28 -14.68 -6.98
C VAL A 126 8.31 -13.64 -6.54
N GLY A 127 8.50 -13.53 -5.23
CA GLY A 127 9.57 -12.74 -4.63
C GLY A 127 10.35 -13.55 -3.61
N SER A 128 11.45 -12.97 -3.15
CA SER A 128 12.28 -13.52 -2.08
C SER A 128 12.32 -12.54 -0.89
N TYR A 129 12.55 -13.07 0.31
CA TYR A 129 12.81 -12.22 1.49
C TYR A 129 14.05 -11.34 1.27
N GLU A 130 15.05 -11.82 0.54
CA GLU A 130 16.24 -11.05 0.18
C GLU A 130 15.88 -9.81 -0.64
N ASN A 131 15.04 -9.96 -1.67
CA ASN A 131 14.57 -8.82 -2.49
C ASN A 131 13.79 -7.82 -1.65
N LEU A 132 12.93 -8.28 -0.74
CA LEU A 132 12.17 -7.42 0.15
C LEU A 132 13.08 -6.66 1.14
N VAL A 133 14.05 -7.36 1.75
CA VAL A 133 15.04 -6.74 2.64
C VAL A 133 15.87 -5.69 1.90
N ASN A 134 16.32 -5.99 0.69
CA ASN A 134 17.08 -5.07 -0.14
C ASN A 134 16.23 -3.86 -0.57
N ALA A 135 14.96 -4.07 -0.93
CA ALA A 135 14.02 -2.99 -1.23
C ALA A 135 13.77 -2.07 -0.03
N LEU A 136 13.59 -2.63 1.18
CA LEU A 136 13.45 -1.84 2.40
C LEU A 136 14.72 -1.01 2.70
N ARG A 137 15.89 -1.64 2.63
CA ARG A 137 17.17 -0.93 2.84
C ARG A 137 17.40 0.15 1.79
N TYR A 138 17.02 -0.09 0.55
CA TYR A 138 17.06 0.90 -0.50
C TYR A 138 16.15 2.07 -0.17
N ALA A 139 14.87 1.83 0.14
CA ALA A 139 13.91 2.87 0.51
C ALA A 139 14.38 3.74 1.69
N ILE A 140 14.97 3.12 2.73
CA ILE A 140 15.51 3.80 3.91
C ILE A 140 16.61 4.81 3.55
N ASN A 141 17.48 4.44 2.61
CA ASN A 141 18.67 5.24 2.25
C ASN A 141 18.46 6.09 0.99
N TRP A 142 17.34 5.91 0.31
CA TRP A 142 17.06 6.55 -0.96
C TRP A 142 17.01 8.08 -0.82
N THR A 143 17.47 8.75 -1.87
CA THR A 143 17.36 10.20 -2.02
C THR A 143 16.90 10.48 -3.43
N GLY A 144 15.82 11.25 -3.55
CA GLY A 144 15.26 11.63 -4.83
C GLY A 144 16.08 12.69 -5.57
N PRO A 145 15.71 12.97 -6.83
CA PRO A 145 16.42 13.93 -7.68
C PRO A 145 16.48 15.34 -7.09
N ASN A 146 15.53 15.73 -6.24
CA ASN A 146 15.49 17.02 -5.57
C ASN A 146 15.71 16.92 -4.05
N GLY A 147 16.29 15.81 -3.59
CA GLY A 147 16.55 15.57 -2.17
C GLY A 147 15.39 14.93 -1.41
N GLU A 148 14.34 14.46 -2.11
CA GLU A 148 13.21 13.77 -1.50
C GLU A 148 13.65 12.52 -0.72
N LYS A 149 12.92 12.18 0.34
CA LYS A 149 13.10 10.96 1.13
C LYS A 149 11.81 10.15 1.11
N VAL A 150 11.90 8.86 1.37
CA VAL A 150 10.72 8.00 1.55
C VAL A 150 10.10 8.28 2.92
N ASP A 151 8.80 8.56 2.95
CA ASP A 151 8.05 8.79 4.19
C ASP A 151 7.15 7.61 4.56
N VAL A 152 6.66 6.90 3.54
CA VAL A 152 5.75 5.76 3.69
C VAL A 152 6.21 4.62 2.79
N ILE A 153 6.14 3.38 3.28
CA ILE A 153 6.38 2.18 2.48
C ILE A 153 5.11 1.33 2.48
N ASN A 154 4.57 1.09 1.28
CA ASN A 154 3.46 0.18 1.06
C ASN A 154 3.97 -1.20 0.63
N MET A 155 3.54 -2.25 1.33
CA MET A 155 3.87 -3.64 1.03
C MET A 155 2.59 -4.47 0.88
N SER A 156 2.06 -4.52 -0.35
CA SER A 156 0.89 -5.33 -0.72
C SER A 156 1.28 -6.77 -1.09
N LEU A 157 2.12 -7.38 -0.25
CA LEU A 157 2.71 -8.70 -0.42
C LEU A 157 2.84 -9.42 0.92
N GLY A 158 3.13 -10.72 0.90
CA GLY A 158 3.27 -11.49 2.13
C GLY A 158 3.99 -12.82 1.96
N GLY A 159 4.55 -13.29 3.07
CA GLY A 159 5.13 -14.62 3.23
C GLY A 159 4.76 -15.24 4.57
N SER A 160 4.90 -16.56 4.66
CA SER A 160 4.41 -17.35 5.80
C SER A 160 5.31 -17.34 7.03
N ALA A 161 6.47 -16.67 6.98
CA ALA A 161 7.54 -16.92 7.92
C ALA A 161 8.25 -15.66 8.41
N HIS A 162 8.71 -15.75 9.65
CA HIS A 162 9.56 -14.74 10.26
C HIS A 162 10.94 -14.74 9.61
N ASN A 163 11.53 -13.56 9.46
CA ASN A 163 12.86 -13.39 8.93
C ASN A 163 13.59 -12.29 9.71
N GLU A 164 14.71 -12.62 10.36
CA GLU A 164 15.44 -11.71 11.24
C GLU A 164 15.98 -10.45 10.52
N ASP A 165 16.43 -10.59 9.29
CA ASP A 165 16.97 -9.45 8.53
C ASP A 165 15.85 -8.52 8.05
N LEU A 166 14.70 -9.09 7.68
CA LEU A 166 13.48 -8.33 7.42
C LEU A 166 13.04 -7.57 8.67
N TYR A 167 13.03 -8.23 9.82
CA TYR A 167 12.63 -7.60 11.07
C TYR A 167 13.57 -6.45 11.48
N LYS A 168 14.89 -6.61 11.30
CA LYS A 168 15.86 -5.53 11.52
C LYS A 168 15.65 -4.36 10.57
N ALA A 169 15.42 -4.62 9.28
CA ALA A 169 15.17 -3.56 8.30
C ALA A 169 13.89 -2.77 8.61
N ILE A 170 12.82 -3.45 9.05
CA ILE A 170 11.56 -2.84 9.51
C ILE A 170 11.79 -1.90 10.69
N LYS A 171 12.53 -2.34 11.71
CA LYS A 171 12.85 -1.48 12.86
C LYS A 171 13.67 -0.26 12.45
N GLN A 172 14.67 -0.44 11.58
CA GLN A 172 15.47 0.67 11.07
C GLN A 172 14.63 1.69 10.29
N ALA A 173 13.70 1.25 9.44
CA ALA A 173 12.78 2.15 8.74
C ALA A 173 11.94 2.96 9.74
N ARG A 174 11.37 2.30 10.76
CA ARG A 174 10.59 2.96 11.81
C ARG A 174 11.41 3.98 12.59
N GLU A 175 12.65 3.66 12.96
CA GLU A 175 13.58 4.58 13.65
C GLU A 175 13.91 5.82 12.82
N LYS A 176 13.93 5.69 11.49
CA LYS A 176 14.09 6.81 10.55
C LYS A 176 12.81 7.63 10.33
N GLY A 177 11.72 7.27 10.99
CA GLY A 177 10.43 7.94 10.87
C GLY A 177 9.58 7.51 9.68
N ILE A 178 9.98 6.44 8.98
CA ILE A 178 9.24 5.91 7.84
C ILE A 178 8.08 5.06 8.35
N VAL A 179 6.87 5.35 7.87
CA VAL A 179 5.67 4.58 8.23
C VAL A 179 5.56 3.37 7.30
N LEU A 180 5.41 2.18 7.90
CA LEU A 180 5.32 0.92 7.18
C LEU A 180 3.88 0.44 7.18
N VAL A 181 3.32 0.17 6.00
CA VAL A 181 1.95 -0.33 5.83
C VAL A 181 1.99 -1.62 5.02
N SER A 182 1.28 -2.64 5.47
CA SER A 182 1.26 -3.93 4.76
C SER A 182 -0.11 -4.60 4.80
N ALA A 183 -0.42 -5.32 3.74
CA ALA A 183 -1.62 -6.14 3.65
C ALA A 183 -1.61 -7.28 4.69
N ALA A 184 -2.76 -7.58 5.29
CA ALA A 184 -2.90 -8.66 6.27
C ALA A 184 -2.69 -10.06 5.65
N GLY A 185 -2.96 -10.20 4.35
CA GLY A 185 -2.94 -11.47 3.61
C GLY A 185 -4.35 -11.99 3.30
N ASN A 186 -4.42 -12.93 2.35
CA ASN A 186 -5.67 -13.38 1.71
C ASN A 186 -5.93 -14.88 1.93
N HIS A 187 -5.59 -15.40 3.10
CA HIS A 187 -5.70 -16.81 3.49
C HIS A 187 -6.78 -17.06 4.55
N GLY A 188 -7.56 -16.03 4.89
CA GLY A 188 -8.68 -16.14 5.81
C GLY A 188 -9.77 -17.07 5.28
N ASP A 189 -10.51 -17.66 6.21
CA ASP A 189 -11.62 -18.59 5.97
C ASP A 189 -12.97 -18.02 6.47
N GLY A 190 -12.98 -16.75 6.91
CA GLY A 190 -14.14 -16.08 7.51
C GLY A 190 -14.38 -16.42 8.99
N ASN A 191 -13.58 -17.29 9.61
CA ASN A 191 -13.69 -17.64 11.02
C ASN A 191 -12.82 -16.71 11.88
N HIS A 192 -13.44 -15.88 12.72
CA HIS A 192 -12.71 -14.96 13.62
C HIS A 192 -11.82 -15.64 14.68
N GLN A 193 -11.96 -16.96 14.85
CA GLN A 193 -11.15 -17.77 15.76
C GLN A 193 -9.94 -18.41 15.07
N SER A 194 -9.87 -18.33 13.74
CA SER A 194 -8.70 -18.77 13.00
C SER A 194 -7.53 -17.80 13.22
N PHE A 195 -6.35 -18.18 12.75
CA PHE A 195 -5.14 -17.42 13.00
C PHE A 195 -4.16 -17.53 11.84
N GLU A 196 -4.25 -16.58 10.92
CA GLU A 196 -3.40 -16.51 9.74
C GLU A 196 -2.35 -15.42 9.92
N ARG A 197 -1.07 -15.83 9.84
CA ARG A 197 0.07 -14.90 9.89
C ARG A 197 0.63 -14.69 8.50
N SER A 198 0.85 -13.42 8.16
CA SER A 198 1.56 -12.99 6.96
C SER A 198 2.58 -11.93 7.34
N TYR A 199 3.84 -12.16 6.99
CA TYR A 199 4.93 -11.18 7.17
C TYR A 199 5.18 -10.44 5.85
N PRO A 200 5.48 -9.12 5.88
CA PRO A 200 5.86 -8.35 7.05
C PRO A 200 4.70 -7.80 7.89
N GLY A 201 3.45 -7.85 7.41
CA GLY A 201 2.31 -7.24 8.10
C GLY A 201 2.13 -7.66 9.57
N TYR A 202 2.49 -8.90 9.94
CA TYR A 202 2.35 -9.37 11.32
C TYR A 202 3.37 -8.78 12.31
N TYR A 203 4.42 -8.08 11.85
CA TYR A 203 5.34 -7.38 12.75
C TYR A 203 4.64 -6.16 13.38
N LYS A 204 4.80 -5.96 14.69
CA LYS A 204 4.13 -4.88 15.46
C LYS A 204 4.52 -3.47 15.02
N GLU A 205 5.64 -3.34 14.33
CA GLU A 205 6.17 -2.10 13.79
C GLU A 205 5.55 -1.73 12.44
N VAL A 206 4.77 -2.63 11.84
CA VAL A 206 4.08 -2.45 10.56
C VAL A 206 2.59 -2.30 10.84
N ILE A 207 1.97 -1.30 10.22
CA ILE A 207 0.52 -1.13 10.27
C ILE A 207 -0.11 -2.19 9.36
N GLN A 208 -0.76 -3.19 9.96
CA GLN A 208 -1.38 -4.30 9.25
C GLN A 208 -2.83 -3.99 8.84
N ILE A 209 -3.12 -4.08 7.54
CA ILE A 209 -4.41 -3.70 6.98
C ILE A 209 -5.18 -4.89 6.43
N GLY A 210 -6.34 -5.16 7.03
CA GLY A 210 -7.33 -6.12 6.55
C GLY A 210 -8.29 -5.50 5.53
N SER A 211 -9.14 -6.34 4.95
CA SER A 211 -10.09 -5.94 3.90
C SER A 211 -11.53 -5.97 4.38
N VAL A 212 -12.31 -4.98 3.95
CA VAL A 212 -13.78 -5.01 4.02
C VAL A 212 -14.41 -4.90 2.63
N THR A 213 -15.61 -5.46 2.55
CA THR A 213 -16.57 -5.30 1.44
C THR A 213 -17.09 -3.85 1.38
N GLN A 214 -17.77 -3.50 0.28
CA GLN A 214 -18.49 -2.23 0.13
C GLN A 214 -19.60 -2.02 1.19
N ASN A 215 -20.07 -3.10 1.82
CA ASN A 215 -21.07 -3.07 2.90
C ASN A 215 -20.43 -3.06 4.29
N LEU A 216 -19.11 -2.81 4.39
CA LEU A 216 -18.34 -2.75 5.65
C LEU A 216 -18.31 -4.06 6.44
N LYS A 217 -18.57 -5.19 5.78
CA LYS A 217 -18.33 -6.53 6.34
C LYS A 217 -16.87 -6.93 6.08
N PRO A 218 -16.16 -7.57 7.04
CA PRO A 218 -14.86 -8.16 6.79
C PRO A 218 -14.90 -9.09 5.59
N SER A 219 -13.93 -8.96 4.69
CA SER A 219 -13.80 -9.86 3.56
C SER A 219 -13.45 -11.27 4.03
N VAL A 220 -14.12 -12.27 3.48
CA VAL A 220 -13.93 -13.68 3.91
C VAL A 220 -12.48 -14.13 3.78
N PHE A 221 -11.78 -13.69 2.73
CA PHE A 221 -10.38 -14.01 2.50
C PHE A 221 -9.41 -13.26 3.41
N SER A 222 -9.83 -12.18 4.09
CA SER A 222 -8.92 -11.37 4.89
C SER A 222 -8.39 -12.18 6.06
N ASN A 223 -7.07 -12.27 6.19
CA ASN A 223 -6.45 -12.92 7.35
C ASN A 223 -6.97 -12.33 8.65
N THR A 224 -7.18 -13.21 9.63
CA THR A 224 -7.55 -12.83 10.99
C THR A 224 -6.41 -13.18 11.93
N ASN A 225 -6.06 -12.26 12.83
CA ASN A 225 -5.02 -12.47 13.83
C ASN A 225 -5.06 -11.37 14.91
N VAL A 226 -4.23 -11.50 15.95
CA VAL A 226 -4.21 -10.57 17.09
C VAL A 226 -3.45 -9.25 16.86
N ASN A 227 -2.72 -9.14 15.75
CA ASN A 227 -1.91 -7.97 15.38
C ASN A 227 -2.55 -7.16 14.23
N LEU A 228 -3.79 -7.44 13.86
CA LEU A 228 -4.50 -6.67 12.85
C LEU A 228 -4.78 -5.26 13.39
N ASP A 229 -4.29 -4.22 12.72
CA ASP A 229 -4.43 -2.85 13.21
C ASP A 229 -5.74 -2.21 12.76
N PHE A 230 -6.05 -2.31 11.48
CA PHE A 230 -7.22 -1.66 10.88
C PHE A 230 -7.73 -2.43 9.67
N VAL A 231 -8.90 -2.02 9.18
CA VAL A 231 -9.43 -2.43 7.87
C VAL A 231 -9.67 -1.24 6.95
N ALA A 232 -9.61 -1.50 5.65
CA ALA A 232 -9.94 -0.56 4.59
C ALA A 232 -10.65 -1.28 3.42
N PRO A 233 -11.28 -0.55 2.48
CA PRO A 233 -11.92 -1.16 1.32
C PRO A 233 -10.93 -2.00 0.50
N GLY A 234 -11.23 -3.29 0.32
CA GLY A 234 -10.37 -4.21 -0.42
C GLY A 234 -11.10 -5.14 -1.38
N GLU A 235 -12.42 -5.05 -1.50
CA GLU A 235 -13.18 -5.76 -2.54
C GLU A 235 -13.66 -4.79 -3.61
N ASN A 236 -13.60 -5.25 -4.86
CA ASN A 236 -14.12 -4.56 -6.02
C ASN A 236 -13.53 -3.13 -6.12
N VAL A 237 -12.21 -3.04 -5.99
CA VAL A 237 -11.47 -1.78 -6.00
C VAL A 237 -10.99 -1.49 -7.41
N ILE A 238 -11.53 -0.43 -8.00
CA ILE A 238 -11.10 0.08 -9.30
C ILE A 238 -9.81 0.88 -9.12
N SER A 239 -8.78 0.56 -9.91
CA SER A 239 -7.56 1.36 -10.02
C SER A 239 -6.92 1.24 -11.40
N THR A 240 -5.80 1.94 -11.62
CA THR A 240 -4.95 1.88 -12.81
C THR A 240 -4.42 0.47 -13.07
N HIS A 241 -4.13 0.13 -14.32
CA HIS A 241 -3.66 -1.18 -14.74
C HIS A 241 -2.92 -1.09 -16.08
N LEU A 242 -2.22 -2.16 -16.46
CA LEU A 242 -1.44 -2.23 -17.70
C LEU A 242 -2.24 -1.83 -18.95
N ASN A 243 -1.52 -1.29 -19.93
CA ASN A 243 -1.99 -0.79 -21.22
C ASN A 243 -2.87 0.46 -21.08
N ASN A 244 -2.57 1.33 -20.12
CA ASN A 244 -3.33 2.54 -19.80
C ASN A 244 -4.81 2.27 -19.46
N LYS A 245 -5.09 1.10 -18.88
CA LYS A 245 -6.46 0.66 -18.54
C LYS A 245 -6.73 0.81 -17.07
N PHE A 246 -7.99 0.59 -16.69
CA PHE A 246 -8.40 0.47 -15.30
C PHE A 246 -9.00 -0.90 -15.06
N VAL A 247 -8.77 -1.46 -13.88
CA VAL A 247 -9.24 -2.79 -13.53
C VAL A 247 -9.80 -2.79 -12.12
N GLU A 248 -10.85 -3.58 -11.91
CA GLU A 248 -11.39 -3.87 -10.60
C GLU A 248 -10.73 -5.13 -10.02
N LEU A 249 -10.02 -4.97 -8.89
CA LEU A 249 -9.35 -6.05 -8.16
C LEU A 249 -9.88 -6.20 -6.74
N THR A 250 -9.70 -7.41 -6.20
CA THR A 250 -10.07 -7.78 -4.83
C THR A 250 -8.89 -8.40 -4.09
N GLY A 251 -8.65 -7.92 -2.86
CA GLY A 251 -7.64 -8.43 -1.92
C GLY A 251 -7.25 -7.41 -0.85
N THR A 252 -6.65 -7.88 0.25
CA THR A 252 -6.01 -7.00 1.25
C THR A 252 -4.91 -6.12 0.64
N SER A 253 -4.33 -6.55 -0.48
CA SER A 253 -3.43 -5.77 -1.31
C SER A 253 -4.02 -4.45 -1.83
N MET A 254 -5.34 -4.37 -2.00
CA MET A 254 -6.05 -3.15 -2.40
C MET A 254 -6.44 -2.30 -1.18
N ALA A 255 -6.58 -2.92 0.00
CA ALA A 255 -6.88 -2.21 1.24
C ALA A 255 -5.66 -1.43 1.79
N ALA A 256 -4.47 -2.04 1.79
CA ALA A 256 -3.23 -1.41 2.24
C ALA A 256 -2.93 -0.04 1.60
N PRO A 257 -3.02 0.16 0.28
CA PRO A 257 -2.72 1.45 -0.34
C PRO A 257 -3.70 2.57 0.01
N TYR A 258 -4.94 2.26 0.43
CA TYR A 258 -5.82 3.30 0.97
C TYR A 258 -5.22 3.93 2.23
N VAL A 259 -4.64 3.10 3.09
CA VAL A 259 -4.00 3.57 4.33
C VAL A 259 -2.65 4.22 4.03
N SER A 260 -1.84 3.66 3.13
CA SER A 260 -0.56 4.27 2.72
C SER A 260 -0.75 5.69 2.17
N GLY A 261 -1.74 5.89 1.29
CA GLY A 261 -2.09 7.23 0.82
C GLY A 261 -2.67 8.11 1.93
N GLY A 262 -3.50 7.56 2.81
CA GLY A 262 -4.04 8.29 3.96
C GLY A 262 -2.95 8.80 4.90
N VAL A 263 -1.94 7.97 5.20
CA VAL A 263 -0.75 8.35 5.95
C VAL A 263 -0.01 9.50 5.26
N ALA A 264 0.16 9.44 3.93
CA ALA A 264 0.79 10.52 3.17
C ALA A 264 0.02 11.86 3.26
N LEU A 265 -1.31 11.83 3.43
CA LEU A 265 -2.08 13.04 3.73
C LEU A 265 -1.84 13.51 5.17
N VAL A 266 -1.92 12.60 6.15
CA VAL A 266 -1.81 12.92 7.58
C VAL A 266 -0.43 13.43 7.96
N LEU A 267 0.64 13.01 7.27
CA LEU A 267 1.98 13.54 7.45
C LEU A 267 2.06 15.07 7.30
N ASN A 268 1.17 15.68 6.50
CA ASN A 268 1.11 17.14 6.35
C ASN A 268 0.35 17.85 7.48
N LEU A 269 -0.23 17.10 8.42
CA LEU A 269 -1.07 17.61 9.51
C LEU A 269 -0.43 17.44 10.90
N ILE A 270 0.73 16.78 10.99
CA ILE A 270 1.40 16.46 12.26
C ILE A 270 2.77 17.14 12.36
N ASP A 271 3.27 17.27 13.59
CA ASP A 271 4.66 17.70 13.81
C ASP A 271 5.64 16.58 13.43
N ARG A 272 6.59 16.92 12.55
CA ARG A 272 7.62 16.02 12.03
C ARG A 272 9.02 16.37 12.53
N SER A 273 9.13 17.27 13.51
CA SER A 273 10.40 17.72 14.10
C SER A 273 11.23 16.59 14.70
N GLN A 274 10.57 15.50 15.15
CA GLN A 274 11.19 14.30 15.71
C GLN A 274 10.85 13.07 14.85
N PRO A 275 11.72 12.69 13.89
CA PRO A 275 11.43 11.60 12.96
C PRO A 275 11.01 10.28 13.63
N ALA A 276 11.70 9.88 14.70
CA ALA A 276 11.39 8.64 15.42
C ALA A 276 9.98 8.62 16.06
N MET A 277 9.35 9.79 16.27
CA MET A 277 7.99 9.89 16.79
C MET A 277 6.93 9.84 15.69
N ILE A 278 7.29 10.06 14.42
CA ILE A 278 6.34 10.13 13.30
C ILE A 278 5.46 8.86 13.21
N PRO A 279 6.00 7.63 13.23
CA PRO A 279 5.16 6.43 13.14
C PRO A 279 4.17 6.32 14.30
N TYR A 280 4.55 6.77 15.50
CA TYR A 280 3.66 6.80 16.66
C TYR A 280 2.55 7.84 16.51
N LEU A 281 2.89 9.07 16.10
CA LEU A 281 1.91 10.14 15.89
C LEU A 281 0.90 9.79 14.80
N ILE A 282 1.38 9.16 13.71
CA ILE A 282 0.52 8.62 12.66
C ILE A 282 -0.41 7.55 13.21
N TYR A 283 0.13 6.55 13.92
CA TYR A 283 -0.69 5.47 14.49
C TYR A 283 -1.78 6.03 15.42
N GLN A 284 -1.42 6.95 16.30
CA GLN A 284 -2.37 7.61 17.21
C GLN A 284 -3.45 8.38 16.43
N TYR A 285 -3.06 9.16 15.42
CA TYR A 285 -4.00 9.89 14.58
C TYR A 285 -5.05 8.97 13.94
N LEU A 286 -4.60 7.80 13.45
CA LEU A 286 -5.47 6.80 12.82
C LEU A 286 -6.38 6.10 13.85
N VAL A 287 -5.87 5.69 15.01
CA VAL A 287 -6.67 5.07 16.08
C VAL A 287 -7.78 6.00 16.57
N ASP A 288 -7.48 7.30 16.69
CA ASP A 288 -8.46 8.30 17.14
C ASP A 288 -9.58 8.53 16.11
N ARG A 289 -9.40 8.09 14.85
CA ARG A 289 -10.32 8.30 13.73
C ARG A 289 -10.61 6.99 13.02
N VAL A 290 -11.37 6.15 13.71
CA VAL A 290 -11.89 4.91 13.14
C VAL A 290 -13.41 4.89 13.25
N LYS A 291 -14.05 4.32 12.23
CA LYS A 291 -15.41 3.82 12.36
C LYS A 291 -15.32 2.43 12.98
N LYS A 292 -15.75 2.31 14.25
CA LYS A 292 -15.92 1.02 14.90
C LYS A 292 -16.91 0.17 14.12
N LEU A 293 -16.54 -1.09 13.91
CA LEU A 293 -17.40 -2.10 13.28
C LEU A 293 -17.78 -3.13 14.34
N ASP A 294 -18.99 -3.66 14.25
CA ASP A 294 -19.51 -4.68 15.17
C ASP A 294 -18.98 -6.08 14.80
N TYR A 295 -17.66 -6.23 14.85
CA TYR A 295 -16.93 -7.47 14.55
C TYR A 295 -15.78 -7.66 15.54
N PRO A 296 -15.33 -8.91 15.76
CA PRO A 296 -14.17 -9.18 16.60
C PRO A 296 -12.92 -8.43 16.16
N ILE A 297 -12.10 -7.99 17.13
CA ILE A 297 -10.83 -7.28 16.87
C ILE A 297 -9.90 -8.11 15.98
N SER A 298 -9.95 -9.45 16.06
CA SER A 298 -9.17 -10.32 15.18
C SER A 298 -9.50 -10.17 13.69
N GLN A 299 -10.69 -9.66 13.34
CA GLN A 299 -11.14 -9.44 11.96
C GLN A 299 -11.05 -7.99 11.49
N VAL A 300 -11.11 -7.03 12.41
CA VAL A 300 -11.19 -5.59 12.05
C VAL A 300 -10.15 -4.69 12.73
N GLY A 301 -9.35 -5.22 13.65
CA GLY A 301 -8.44 -4.43 14.47
C GLY A 301 -9.19 -3.36 15.26
N ASN A 302 -8.73 -2.11 15.16
CA ASN A 302 -9.38 -0.93 15.73
C ASN A 302 -10.66 -0.51 14.97
N GLY A 303 -10.87 -1.01 13.74
CA GLY A 303 -12.01 -0.71 12.90
C GLY A 303 -11.62 -0.19 11.51
N LEU A 304 -12.61 0.38 10.82
CA LEU A 304 -12.42 0.98 9.50
C LEU A 304 -11.76 2.34 9.62
N ILE A 305 -10.67 2.56 8.88
CA ILE A 305 -9.97 3.85 8.84
C ILE A 305 -10.92 4.96 8.35
N GLN A 306 -10.93 6.09 9.05
CA GLN A 306 -11.51 7.35 8.58
C GLN A 306 -10.51 8.48 8.84
N LEU A 307 -10.28 9.39 7.89
CA LEU A 307 -9.26 10.42 8.08
C LEU A 307 -9.78 11.68 8.82
N THR A 308 -11.07 11.71 9.17
CA THR A 308 -11.76 12.75 9.96
C THR A 308 -12.77 12.18 10.94
#